data_AF-A0A7S3MDZ5-F1
#
_entry.id   AF-A0A7S3MDZ5-F1
#
_cell.length_a   1.000
_cell.length_b   1.000
_cell.length_c   1.000
_cell.angle_alpha   90.00
_cell.angle_beta   90.00
_cell.angle_gamma   90.00
#
_symmetry.space_group_name_H-M   'P 1'
#
loop_
_entity.id
_entity.type
_entity.pdbx_description
1 polymer ?
#
loop_
_entity_poly.entity_id
_entity_poly.type
_entity_poly.pdbx_seq_one_letter_code
_entity_poly.pdbx_strand_id
1 'polypeptide(L)'
;DNTPTQSVEQRDLYDRLPEFFRSWSDGNVVLMGDAVHPMMPNLGQGGCQAIEDAYILTQTLASVQTYSDPVGSQEAIREALQRFYKTRMPRVAGISLLSGLASDLIINAFD
;
A
#
# COMPACT_ATOMS: atom_id res chain seq x y z
N ASP A 1 -17.57 16.60 -25.66
CA ASP A 1 -18.13 16.50 -24.32
C ASP A 1 -19.53 15.87 -24.42
N ASN A 2 -19.59 14.52 -24.49
CA ASN A 2 -20.81 13.75 -24.82
C ASN A 2 -21.00 12.56 -23.84
N THR A 3 -20.35 12.59 -22.67
CA THR A 3 -20.44 11.48 -21.71
C THR A 3 -21.89 11.39 -21.20
N PRO A 4 -22.60 10.25 -21.42
CA PRO A 4 -23.97 10.09 -20.96
C PRO A 4 -24.07 10.32 -19.44
N THR A 5 -25.05 11.08 -18.96
CA THR A 5 -25.18 11.39 -17.52
C THR A 5 -25.22 10.15 -16.64
N GLN A 6 -25.86 9.07 -17.13
CA GLN A 6 -25.92 7.76 -16.47
C GLN A 6 -24.55 7.05 -16.33
N SER A 7 -23.49 7.58 -16.93
CA SER A 7 -22.12 7.06 -16.82
C SER A 7 -21.20 7.99 -16.01
N VAL A 8 -21.73 9.10 -15.49
CA VAL A 8 -21.01 10.00 -14.59
C VAL A 8 -21.17 9.50 -13.16
N GLU A 9 -20.07 9.07 -12.57
CA GLU A 9 -20.01 8.59 -11.20
C GLU A 9 -19.34 9.65 -10.32
N GLN A 10 -20.02 10.08 -9.27
CA GLN A 10 -19.44 10.91 -8.22
C GLN A 10 -19.14 10.02 -7.01
N ARG A 11 -17.89 10.06 -6.53
CA ARG A 11 -17.47 9.32 -5.35
C ARG A 11 -16.79 10.26 -4.38
N ASP A 12 -17.08 10.07 -3.10
CA ASP A 12 -16.39 10.76 -2.03
C ASP A 12 -14.95 10.24 -1.92
N LEU A 13 -14.02 11.15 -1.65
CA LEU A 13 -12.61 10.82 -1.46
C LEU A 13 -12.35 10.57 0.03
N TYR A 14 -11.82 9.39 0.33
CA TYR A 14 -11.37 9.02 1.66
C TYR A 14 -9.92 8.60 1.59
N ASP A 15 -9.08 9.21 2.42
CA ASP A 15 -7.70 8.81 2.64
C ASP A 15 -7.42 8.64 4.13
N ARG A 16 -6.28 8.02 4.46
CA ARG A 16 -5.80 7.97 5.84
C ARG A 16 -4.28 7.94 5.83
N LEU A 17 -3.69 8.47 6.89
CA LEU A 17 -2.27 8.26 7.11
C LEU A 17 -1.98 6.74 7.14
N PRO A 18 -0.89 6.28 6.49
CA PRO A 18 -0.53 4.87 6.49
C PRO A 18 -0.47 4.32 7.91
N GLU A 19 -0.81 3.04 8.11
CA GLU A 19 -0.79 2.46 9.45
C GLU A 19 0.65 2.28 9.97
N PHE A 20 1.19 3.33 10.59
CA PHE A 20 2.57 3.40 11.10
C PHE A 20 2.84 2.50 12.31
N PHE A 21 1.80 2.23 13.10
CA PHE A 21 1.94 1.57 14.41
C PHE A 21 1.42 0.14 14.42
N ARG A 22 0.95 -0.38 13.28
CA ARG A 22 0.43 -1.73 13.15
C ARG A 22 1.18 -2.47 12.06
N SER A 23 1.54 -3.72 12.37
CA SER A 23 2.08 -4.63 11.35
C SER A 23 1.03 -4.86 10.28
N TRP A 24 1.45 -4.92 9.02
CA TRP A 24 0.57 -5.26 7.90
C TRP A 24 0.34 -6.77 7.77
N SER A 25 1.01 -7.58 8.58
CA SER A 25 0.93 -9.04 8.51
C SER A 25 0.53 -9.66 9.84
N ASP A 26 -0.31 -10.68 9.75
CA ASP A 26 -0.70 -11.55 10.86
C ASP A 26 -0.65 -13.02 10.40
N GLY A 27 0.19 -13.81 11.07
CA GLY A 27 0.51 -15.16 10.63
C GLY A 27 1.00 -15.20 9.17
N ASN A 28 0.28 -15.96 8.34
CA ASN A 28 0.61 -16.15 6.92
C ASN A 28 -0.17 -15.21 5.99
N VAL A 29 -0.81 -14.17 6.55
CA VAL A 29 -1.60 -13.18 5.81
C VAL A 29 -0.90 -11.84 5.88
N VAL A 30 -0.91 -11.10 4.77
CA VAL A 30 -0.38 -9.74 4.67
C VAL A 30 -1.32 -8.85 3.87
N LEU A 31 -1.43 -7.58 4.26
CA LEU A 31 -2.16 -6.55 3.55
C LEU A 31 -1.23 -5.68 2.70
N MET A 32 -1.73 -5.18 1.57
CA MET A 32 -1.02 -4.30 0.63
C MET A 32 -2.00 -3.39 -0.12
N GLY A 33 -1.50 -2.37 -0.81
CA GLY A 33 -2.36 -1.41 -1.52
C GLY A 33 -3.23 -0.56 -0.58
N ASP A 34 -4.40 -0.15 -1.07
CA ASP A 34 -5.36 0.68 -0.31
C ASP A 34 -5.79 0.06 1.04
N ALA A 35 -5.64 -1.26 1.21
CA ALA A 35 -5.90 -1.92 2.49
C ALA A 35 -4.97 -1.44 3.63
N VAL A 36 -3.79 -0.90 3.32
CA VAL A 36 -2.80 -0.40 4.31
C VAL A 36 -2.38 1.04 4.07
N HIS A 37 -2.53 1.55 2.84
CA HIS A 37 -2.15 2.91 2.48
C HIS A 37 -3.09 3.55 1.45
N PRO A 38 -4.37 3.76 1.78
CA PRO A 38 -5.25 4.50 0.89
C PRO A 38 -4.78 5.97 0.84
N MET A 39 -4.53 6.48 -0.36
CA MET A 39 -3.97 7.80 -0.61
C MET A 39 -4.92 8.66 -1.44
N MET A 40 -4.74 9.98 -1.37
CA MET A 40 -5.43 10.87 -2.29
C MET A 40 -5.05 10.55 -3.76
N PRO A 41 -6.01 10.59 -4.70
CA PRO A 41 -5.78 10.15 -6.08
C PRO A 41 -4.97 11.15 -6.91
N ASN A 42 -4.71 12.36 -6.38
CA ASN A 42 -4.16 13.52 -7.06
C ASN A 42 -2.87 13.25 -7.88
N LEU A 43 -2.02 12.33 -7.43
CA LEU A 43 -0.73 12.01 -8.07
C LEU A 43 -0.70 10.60 -8.69
N GLY A 44 -1.82 9.88 -8.69
CA GLY A 44 -1.90 8.50 -9.19
C GLY A 44 -1.00 7.51 -8.44
N GLN A 45 -0.50 7.87 -7.26
CA GLN A 45 0.52 7.10 -6.56
C GLN A 45 -0.01 5.83 -5.89
N GLY A 46 -1.29 5.77 -5.50
CA GLY A 46 -1.86 4.58 -4.85
C GLY A 46 -1.65 3.31 -5.69
N GLY A 47 -1.97 3.36 -6.99
CA GLY A 47 -1.75 2.25 -7.91
C GLY A 47 -0.26 1.90 -8.10
N CYS A 48 0.60 2.91 -8.23
CA CYS A 48 2.05 2.71 -8.31
C CYS A 48 2.60 2.02 -7.05
N GLN A 49 2.17 2.43 -5.87
CA GLN A 49 2.57 1.82 -4.61
C GLN A 49 2.07 0.37 -4.49
N ALA A 50 0.84 0.08 -4.93
CA ALA A 50 0.32 -1.29 -4.94
C ALA A 50 1.11 -2.23 -5.87
N ILE A 51 1.58 -1.73 -7.02
CA ILE A 51 2.44 -2.50 -7.93
C ILE A 51 3.81 -2.76 -7.30
N GLU A 52 4.42 -1.74 -6.68
CA GLU A 52 5.69 -1.92 -5.97
C GLU A 52 5.57 -2.89 -4.79
N ASP A 53 4.45 -2.83 -4.05
CA ASP A 53 4.16 -3.79 -2.99
C ASP A 53 4.16 -5.22 -3.54
N ALA A 54 3.46 -5.48 -4.65
CA ALA A 54 3.42 -6.81 -5.27
C ALA A 54 4.84 -7.29 -5.61
N TYR A 55 5.64 -6.43 -6.24
CA TYR A 55 7.00 -6.75 -6.63
C TYR A 55 7.91 -7.08 -5.43
N ILE A 56 7.87 -6.27 -4.37
CA ILE A 56 8.69 -6.50 -3.17
C ILE A 56 8.20 -7.71 -2.39
N LEU A 57 6.88 -7.93 -2.30
CA LEU A 57 6.32 -9.11 -1.65
C LEU A 57 6.79 -10.39 -2.35
N THR A 58 6.71 -10.44 -3.68
CA THR A 58 7.19 -11.58 -4.48
C THR A 58 8.67 -11.83 -4.26
N GLN A 59 9.52 -10.80 -4.31
CA GLN A 59 10.96 -10.95 -4.04
C GLN A 59 11.24 -11.45 -2.62
N THR A 60 10.52 -10.92 -1.64
CA THR A 60 10.74 -11.27 -0.23
C THR A 60 10.35 -12.72 0.03
N LEU A 61 9.23 -13.17 -0.54
CA LEU A 61 8.79 -14.57 -0.46
C LEU A 61 9.70 -15.52 -1.26
N ALA A 62 10.19 -15.12 -2.44
CA ALA A 62 11.12 -15.92 -3.23
C ALA A 62 12.45 -16.18 -2.53
N SER A 63 12.83 -15.32 -1.57
CA SER A 63 14.02 -15.52 -0.74
C SER A 63 13.86 -16.55 0.38
N VAL A 64 12.63 -17.02 0.64
CA VAL A 64 12.35 -18.01 1.67
C VAL A 64 12.74 -19.40 1.18
N GLN A 65 13.68 -20.04 1.88
CA GLN A 65 13.95 -21.45 1.70
C GLN A 65 12.94 -22.26 2.50
N THR A 66 12.12 -23.05 1.82
CA THR A 66 11.23 -24.01 2.47
C THR A 66 12.01 -25.25 2.88
N TYR A 67 12.01 -25.56 4.17
CA TYR A 67 12.68 -26.73 4.73
C TYR A 67 11.78 -27.96 4.68
N SER A 68 12.37 -29.15 4.84
CA SER A 68 11.59 -30.39 5.05
C SER A 68 10.77 -30.37 6.35
N ASP A 69 11.04 -29.40 7.24
CA ASP A 69 10.28 -29.13 8.45
C ASP A 69 9.14 -28.11 8.17
N PRO A 70 7.87 -28.52 8.31
CA PRO A 70 6.72 -27.65 8.14
C PRO A 70 6.67 -26.48 9.11
N VAL A 71 7.16 -26.67 10.35
CA VAL A 71 7.19 -25.62 11.37
C VAL A 71 8.14 -24.53 10.91
N GLY A 72 9.44 -24.84 10.75
CA GLY A 72 10.43 -23.85 10.31
C GLY A 72 10.09 -23.15 8.98
N SER A 73 9.41 -23.82 8.06
CA SER A 73 8.91 -23.19 6.82
C SER A 73 7.84 -22.12 7.09
N GLN A 74 6.94 -22.34 8.04
CA GLN A 74 5.92 -21.38 8.43
C GLN A 74 6.51 -20.15 9.13
N GLU A 75 7.47 -20.32 10.04
CA GLU A 75 8.14 -19.18 10.66
C GLU A 75 8.94 -18.36 9.64
N ALA A 76 9.59 -19.02 8.67
CA ALA A 76 10.32 -18.32 7.61
C ALA A 76 9.40 -17.47 6.73
N ILE A 77 8.19 -17.96 6.42
CA ILE A 77 7.16 -17.18 5.71
C ILE A 77 6.73 -15.97 6.54
N ARG A 78 6.42 -16.16 7.84
CA ARG A 78 6.04 -15.05 8.74
C ARG A 78 7.11 -13.97 8.80
N GLU A 79 8.38 -14.37 8.91
CA GLU A 79 9.50 -13.43 8.90
C GLU A 79 9.62 -12.68 7.57
N ALA A 80 9.39 -13.35 6.44
CA ALA A 80 9.37 -12.71 5.13
C ALA A 80 8.26 -11.66 5.02
N LEU A 81 7.05 -11.96 5.49
CA LEU A 81 5.95 -10.98 5.49
C LEU A 81 6.25 -9.75 6.38
N GLN A 82 6.89 -9.97 7.54
CA GLN A 82 7.35 -8.86 8.39
C GLN A 82 8.46 -8.03 7.74
N ARG A 83 9.39 -8.67 7.00
CA ARG A 83 10.42 -7.97 6.23
C ARG A 83 9.80 -7.12 5.12
N PHE A 84 8.84 -7.67 4.37
CA PHE A 84 8.08 -6.93 3.37
C PHE A 84 7.48 -5.64 3.95
N TYR A 85 6.73 -5.74 5.05
CA TYR A 85 6.15 -4.61 5.77
C TYR A 85 7.21 -3.55 6.11
N LYS A 86 8.30 -3.96 6.77
CA LYS A 86 9.37 -3.05 7.22
C LYS A 86 10.09 -2.36 6.05
N THR A 87 10.23 -3.05 4.91
CA THR A 87 10.83 -2.47 3.71
C THR A 87 9.92 -1.45 3.04
N ARG A 88 8.61 -1.69 3.00
CA ARG A 88 7.66 -0.85 2.27
C ARG A 88 7.18 0.37 3.05
N MET A 89 7.02 0.23 4.37
CA MET A 89 6.50 1.29 5.24
C MET A 89 7.15 2.67 5.04
N PRO A 90 8.49 2.82 5.03
CA PRO A 90 9.12 4.13 4.91
C PRO A 90 8.81 4.81 3.57
N ARG A 91 8.77 4.04 2.48
CA ARG A 91 8.51 4.57 1.14
C ARG A 91 7.06 4.98 0.97
N VAL A 92 6.13 4.10 1.38
CA VAL A 92 4.69 4.37 1.37
C VAL A 92 4.36 5.61 2.20
N ALA A 93 4.95 5.72 3.39
CA ALA A 93 4.79 6.88 4.25
C ALA A 93 5.24 8.19 3.62
N GLY A 94 6.44 8.20 3.03
CA GLY A 94 6.97 9.40 2.36
C GLY A 94 6.08 9.85 1.20
N ILE A 95 5.61 8.91 0.38
CA ILE A 95 4.72 9.22 -0.74
C ILE A 95 3.34 9.70 -0.27
N SER A 96 2.76 9.07 0.74
CA SER A 96 1.46 9.46 1.28
C SER A 96 1.49 10.88 1.87
N LEU A 97 2.56 11.24 2.58
CA LEU A 97 2.72 12.59 3.13
C LEU A 97 2.85 13.64 2.02
N LEU A 98 3.67 13.37 1.00
CA LEU A 98 3.84 14.28 -0.14
C LEU A 98 2.54 14.43 -0.94
N SER A 99 1.77 13.36 -1.10
CA SER A 99 0.45 13.40 -1.75
C SER A 99 -0.54 14.26 -0.98
N GLY A 100 -0.58 14.14 0.36
CA GLY A 100 -1.41 15.00 1.22
C GLY A 100 -1.04 16.49 1.10
N LEU A 101 0.24 16.83 1.23
CA LEU A 101 0.71 18.22 1.09
C LEU A 101 0.40 18.81 -0.31
N ALA A 102 0.55 18.01 -1.36
CA ALA A 102 0.21 18.44 -2.71
C ALA A 102 -1.30 18.68 -2.88
N SER A 103 -2.14 17.86 -2.27
CA SER A 103 -3.59 18.08 -2.25
C SER A 103 -3.96 19.37 -1.53
N ASP A 104 -3.39 19.62 -0.35
CA ASP A 104 -3.65 20.85 0.41
C ASP A 104 -3.27 22.09 -0.40
N LEU A 105 -2.14 22.04 -1.11
CA LEU A 105 -1.69 23.15 -1.94
C LEU A 105 -2.60 23.36 -3.17
N ILE A 106 -3.09 22.28 -3.79
CA ILE A 106 -4.04 22.35 -4.90
C ILE A 106 -5.37 22.95 -4.43
N ILE A 107 -5.94 22.44 -3.33
CA ILE A 107 -7.23 22.93 -2.79
C ILE A 107 -7.13 24.42 -2.46
N ASN A 108 -6.10 24.84 -1.72
CA ASN A 108 -5.90 26.24 -1.34
C ASN A 108 -5.52 27.17 -2.51
N ALA A 109 -5.11 26.63 -3.66
CA ALA A 109 -4.81 27.44 -4.85
C ALA A 109 -6.03 27.70 -5.73
N PHE A 110 -7.12 26.96 -5.54
CA PHE A 110 -8.38 27.10 -6.28
C PHE A 110 -9.51 27.75 -5.44
N ASP A 111 -9.25 28.04 -4.17
CA ASP A 111 -10.05 28.93 -3.30
C ASP A 111 -9.50 30.36 -3.32
#